data_AF-A0A2H4ZGG8-F1
#
_entry.id   AF-A0A2H4ZGG8-F1
#
_cell.length_a   1.000
_cell.length_b   1.000
_cell.length_c   1.000
_cell.angle_alpha   90.00
_cell.angle_beta   90.00
_cell.angle_gamma   90.00
#
_symmetry.space_group_name_H-M   'P 1'
#
loop_
_entity.id
_entity.type
_entity.pdbx_description
1 polymer ?
#
loop_
_entity_poly.entity_id
_entity_poly.type
_entity_poly.pdbx_seq_one_letter_code
_entity_poly.pdbx_strand_id
1 'polypeptide(L)'
;MTPREQHFYRALLRHTSRKRWLLCPQVRVADIATLAPHIRPRSRTWWQLFRMASQWHCDVVIVDIRTFAIVGAIELDDASHLKKQRIRRDILLEEVLRQAGIPLLRDRDSEKLVRRVSEFLKYREAETDEISASGTALPTAHTERREDEK
;
A
#
# COMPACT_ATOMS: atom_id res chain seq x y z
N MET A 1 -1.32 7.30 -15.00
CA MET A 1 -1.24 8.61 -14.34
C MET A 1 -1.85 9.73 -15.16
N THR A 2 -2.96 10.29 -14.69
CA THR A 2 -3.54 11.53 -15.24
C THR A 2 -2.64 12.76 -14.95
N PRO A 3 -2.80 13.90 -15.64
CA PRO A 3 -2.05 15.12 -15.31
C PRO A 3 -2.25 15.58 -13.84
N ARG A 4 -3.45 15.35 -13.28
CA ARG A 4 -3.77 15.63 -11.88
C ARG A 4 -2.95 14.74 -10.93
N GLU A 5 -2.92 13.43 -11.19
CA GLU A 5 -2.09 12.47 -10.43
C GLU A 5 -0.60 12.79 -10.56
N GLN A 6 -0.12 13.20 -11.73
CA GLN A 6 1.28 13.61 -11.92
C GLN A 6 1.63 14.85 -11.08
N HIS A 7 0.76 15.86 -11.08
CA HIS A 7 0.97 17.06 -10.26
C HIS A 7 0.99 16.71 -8.77
N PHE A 8 0.03 15.90 -8.33
CA PHE A 8 -0.04 15.40 -6.95
C PHE A 8 1.21 14.58 -6.56
N TYR A 9 1.64 13.66 -7.41
CA TYR A 9 2.84 12.86 -7.16
C TYR A 9 4.10 13.74 -7.03
N ARG A 10 4.25 14.76 -7.88
CA ARG A 10 5.35 15.74 -7.73
C ARG A 10 5.25 16.50 -6.40
N ALA A 11 4.05 16.80 -5.91
CA ALA A 11 3.86 17.43 -4.62
C ALA A 11 4.26 16.50 -3.46
N LEU A 12 3.87 15.22 -3.50
CA LEU A 12 4.31 14.20 -2.52
C LEU A 12 5.84 14.10 -2.49
N LEU A 13 6.48 14.04 -3.65
CA LEU A 13 7.94 13.98 -3.78
C LEU A 13 8.68 15.19 -3.17
N ARG A 14 8.03 16.36 -3.10
CA ARG A 14 8.63 17.55 -2.46
C ARG A 14 8.52 17.52 -0.93
N HIS A 15 7.46 16.90 -0.40
CA HIS A 15 7.14 16.94 1.03
C HIS A 15 7.50 15.65 1.78
N THR A 16 7.90 14.61 1.07
CA THR A 16 8.29 13.32 1.65
C THR A 16 9.81 13.18 1.70
N SER A 17 10.34 12.81 2.87
CA SER A 17 11.77 12.51 3.04
C SER A 17 12.17 11.28 2.23
N ARG A 18 13.10 11.47 1.28
CA ARG A 18 13.66 10.38 0.47
C ARG A 18 14.72 9.55 1.20
N LYS A 19 15.12 9.94 2.41
CA LYS A 19 16.10 9.18 3.19
C LYS A 19 15.55 7.85 3.69
N ARG A 20 14.24 7.78 3.88
CA ARG A 20 13.56 6.63 4.50
C ARG A 20 12.41 6.09 3.67
N TRP A 21 11.70 6.95 2.94
CA TRP A 21 10.48 6.54 2.24
C TRP A 21 10.71 6.50 0.73
N LEU A 22 10.37 5.36 0.13
CA LEU A 22 10.24 5.21 -1.30
C LEU A 22 8.77 5.38 -1.68
N LEU A 23 8.51 6.22 -2.69
CA LEU A 23 7.18 6.40 -3.26
C LEU A 23 7.11 5.66 -4.60
N CYS A 24 6.21 4.70 -4.69
CA CYS A 24 6.01 3.86 -5.87
C CYS A 24 4.69 4.25 -6.54
N PRO A 25 4.69 4.94 -7.69
CA PRO A 25 3.46 5.33 -8.37
C PRO A 25 2.82 4.16 -9.11
N GLN A 26 1.48 4.15 -9.20
CA GLN A 26 0.67 3.22 -10.02
C GLN A 26 0.93 1.74 -9.74
N VAL A 27 0.97 1.37 -8.46
CA VAL A 27 1.22 -0.03 -8.06
C VAL A 27 -0.08 -0.82 -8.17
N ARG A 28 -0.04 -2.00 -8.80
CA ARG A 28 -1.21 -2.87 -8.87
C ARG A 28 -1.53 -3.43 -7.50
N VAL A 29 -2.81 -3.52 -7.18
CA VAL A 29 -3.26 -4.11 -5.90
C VAL A 29 -2.80 -5.56 -5.78
N ALA A 30 -2.81 -6.30 -6.90
CA ALA A 30 -2.32 -7.68 -6.94
C ALA A 30 -0.82 -7.85 -6.61
N ASP A 31 -0.03 -6.78 -6.65
CA ASP A 31 1.40 -6.83 -6.32
C ASP A 31 1.66 -6.61 -4.82
N ILE A 32 0.67 -6.09 -4.07
CA ILE A 32 0.81 -5.70 -2.67
C ILE A 32 -0.15 -6.41 -1.71
N ALA A 33 -1.26 -6.94 -2.23
CA ALA A 33 -2.23 -7.69 -1.46
C ALA A 33 -2.23 -9.16 -1.91
N THR A 34 -2.01 -10.07 -0.97
CA THR A 34 -2.07 -11.51 -1.21
C THR A 34 -3.46 -12.05 -0.89
N LEU A 35 -3.87 -13.09 -1.60
CA LEU A 35 -5.15 -13.76 -1.33
C LEU A 35 -5.04 -14.61 -0.05
N ALA A 36 -6.16 -14.72 0.65
CA ALA A 36 -6.23 -15.43 1.93
C ALA A 36 -5.69 -16.88 1.81
N PRO A 37 -5.00 -17.42 2.83
CA PRO A 37 -4.31 -18.72 2.74
C PRO A 37 -5.20 -19.91 2.37
N HIS A 38 -6.50 -19.85 2.70
CA HIS A 38 -7.47 -20.90 2.38
C HIS A 38 -7.84 -20.94 0.89
N ILE A 39 -7.51 -19.90 0.11
CA ILE A 39 -7.75 -19.85 -1.33
C ILE A 39 -6.58 -20.54 -2.03
N ARG A 40 -6.84 -21.74 -2.57
CA ARG A 40 -5.83 -22.51 -3.30
C ARG A 40 -5.22 -21.70 -4.46
N PRO A 41 -3.89 -21.52 -4.51
CA PRO A 41 -3.22 -20.85 -5.62
C PRO A 41 -3.57 -21.46 -6.97
N ARG A 42 -3.72 -20.61 -8.01
CA ARG A 42 -4.06 -20.99 -9.39
C ARG A 42 -5.39 -21.75 -9.58
N SER A 43 -6.23 -21.83 -8.55
CA SER A 43 -7.61 -22.32 -8.69
C SER A 43 -8.46 -21.36 -9.55
N ARG A 44 -9.65 -21.81 -9.97
CA ARG A 44 -10.62 -20.95 -10.67
C ARG A 44 -10.95 -19.69 -9.87
N THR A 45 -11.22 -19.85 -8.57
CA THR A 45 -11.51 -18.73 -7.66
C THR A 45 -10.33 -17.78 -7.54
N TRP A 46 -9.12 -18.33 -7.40
CA TRP A 46 -7.89 -17.52 -7.37
C TRP A 46 -7.74 -16.67 -8.64
N TRP A 47 -7.93 -17.25 -9.83
CA TRP A 47 -7.86 -16.52 -11.09
C TRP A 47 -8.98 -15.49 -11.28
N GLN A 48 -10.16 -15.70 -10.70
CA GLN A 48 -11.23 -14.71 -10.73
C GLN A 48 -10.86 -13.48 -9.89
N LEU A 49 -10.41 -13.70 -8.65
CA LEU A 49 -10.00 -12.62 -7.74
C LEU A 49 -8.75 -11.90 -8.22
N PHE A 50 -7.74 -12.66 -8.67
CA PHE A 50 -6.51 -12.11 -9.23
C PHE A 50 -6.81 -11.19 -10.42
N ARG A 51 -7.65 -11.62 -11.38
CA ARG A 51 -8.01 -10.78 -12.53
C ARG A 51 -8.67 -9.46 -12.12
N MET A 52 -9.47 -9.45 -11.06
CA MET A 52 -10.05 -8.22 -10.54
C MET A 52 -8.97 -7.31 -9.94
N ALA A 53 -8.15 -7.84 -9.02
CA ALA A 53 -7.12 -7.08 -8.33
C ALA A 53 -6.02 -6.57 -9.28
N SER A 54 -5.66 -7.32 -10.32
CA SER A 54 -4.65 -6.92 -11.30
C SER A 54 -5.06 -5.74 -12.18
N GLN A 55 -6.36 -5.43 -12.25
CA GLN A 55 -6.86 -4.25 -12.96
C GLN A 55 -6.90 -2.99 -12.08
N TRP A 56 -6.75 -3.16 -10.77
CA TRP A 56 -6.79 -2.05 -9.82
C TRP A 56 -5.38 -1.60 -9.49
N HIS A 57 -5.20 -0.29 -9.43
CA HIS A 57 -3.94 0.35 -9.08
C HIS A 57 -4.20 1.30 -7.93
N CYS A 58 -3.25 1.38 -6.99
CA CYS A 58 -3.15 2.50 -6.08
C CYS A 58 -2.35 3.60 -6.77
N ASP A 59 -2.74 4.87 -6.61
CA ASP A 59 -2.00 5.98 -7.20
C ASP A 59 -0.54 6.01 -6.75
N VAL A 60 -0.30 5.81 -5.45
CA VAL A 60 1.05 5.70 -4.86
C VAL A 60 1.05 4.69 -3.71
N VAL A 61 2.10 3.89 -3.60
CA VAL A 61 2.41 3.07 -2.42
C VAL A 61 3.67 3.61 -1.77
N ILE A 62 3.68 3.66 -0.44
CA ILE A 62 4.82 4.09 0.37
C ILE A 62 5.51 2.86 0.93
N VAL A 63 6.84 2.80 0.76
CA VAL A 63 7.68 1.70 1.22
C VAL A 63 8.80 2.25 2.11
N ASP A 64 9.10 1.59 3.22
CA ASP A 64 10.30 1.88 4.01
C ASP A 64 11.52 1.34 3.27
N ILE A 65 12.46 2.20 2.88
CA ILE A 65 13.65 1.80 2.10
C ILE A 65 14.58 0.86 2.87
N ARG A 66 14.49 0.83 4.21
CA ARG A 66 15.36 -0.01 5.04
C ARG A 66 14.87 -1.45 5.11
N THR A 67 13.56 -1.65 5.14
CA THR A 67 12.95 -2.98 5.34
C THR A 67 12.18 -3.49 4.13
N PHE A 68 11.93 -2.62 3.14
CA PHE A 68 11.00 -2.85 2.02
C PHE A 68 9.56 -3.17 2.45
N ALA A 69 9.21 -2.88 3.71
CA ALA A 69 7.85 -3.03 4.19
C ALA A 69 6.94 -1.96 3.57
N ILE A 70 5.73 -2.38 3.18
CA ILE A 70 4.69 -1.46 2.73
C ILE A 70 4.14 -0.72 3.97
N VAL A 71 4.19 0.60 3.92
CA VAL A 71 3.80 1.47 5.03
C VAL A 71 2.36 1.96 4.87
N GLY A 72 1.94 2.17 3.62
CA GLY A 72 0.59 2.60 3.27
C GLY A 72 0.41 2.80 1.78
N ALA A 73 -0.85 2.93 1.37
CA ALA A 73 -1.27 3.30 0.01
C ALA A 73 -1.92 4.68 0.04
N ILE A 74 -1.84 5.41 -1.08
CA ILE A 74 -2.40 6.74 -1.26
C ILE A 74 -3.27 6.74 -2.53
N GLU A 75 -4.45 7.35 -2.45
CA GLU A 75 -5.36 7.56 -3.60
C GLU A 75 -5.83 9.02 -3.64
N LEU A 76 -5.78 9.65 -4.82
CA LEU A 76 -6.34 10.98 -5.03
C LEU A 76 -7.72 10.88 -5.67
N ASP A 77 -8.77 11.20 -4.90
CA ASP A 77 -10.14 11.08 -5.36
C ASP A 77 -10.51 12.20 -6.34
N ASP A 78 -11.24 11.86 -7.41
CA ASP A 78 -11.77 12.82 -8.37
C ASP A 78 -13.25 13.11 -8.10
N ALA A 79 -13.77 14.27 -8.47
CA ALA A 79 -15.17 14.59 -8.19
C ALA A 79 -16.18 13.67 -8.92
N SER A 80 -15.72 12.91 -9.93
CA SER A 80 -16.53 12.09 -10.83
C SER A 80 -16.93 10.69 -10.30
N HIS A 81 -17.02 10.48 -8.98
CA HIS A 81 -17.40 9.18 -8.36
C HIS A 81 -18.88 8.76 -8.51
N LEU A 82 -19.69 9.41 -9.35
CA LEU A 82 -21.15 9.18 -9.41
C LEU A 82 -21.62 7.90 -10.10
N LYS A 83 -20.71 7.07 -10.64
CA LYS A 83 -21.09 5.78 -11.25
C LYS A 83 -21.10 4.68 -10.19
N LYS A 84 -22.23 3.98 -10.01
CA LYS A 84 -22.41 2.86 -9.04
C LYS A 84 -21.26 1.82 -9.09
N GLN A 85 -20.68 1.57 -10.27
CA GLN A 85 -19.55 0.66 -10.43
C GLN A 85 -18.26 1.16 -9.75
N ARG A 86 -17.99 2.48 -9.75
CA ARG A 86 -16.83 3.07 -9.07
C ARG A 86 -16.97 2.94 -7.56
N ILE A 87 -18.15 3.22 -7.01
CA ILE A 87 -18.44 3.06 -5.58
C ILE A 87 -18.17 1.61 -5.13
N ARG A 88 -18.68 0.62 -5.86
CA ARG A 88 -18.45 -0.80 -5.53
C ARG A 88 -16.96 -1.15 -5.58
N ARG A 89 -16.23 -0.67 -6.60
CA ARG A 89 -14.78 -0.88 -6.71
C ARG A 89 -14.06 -0.29 -5.50
N ASP A 90 -14.39 0.95 -5.13
CA ASP A 90 -13.71 1.67 -4.06
C ASP A 90 -13.93 0.98 -2.70
N ILE A 91 -15.16 0.52 -2.42
CA ILE A 91 -15.46 -0.28 -1.21
C ILE A 91 -14.64 -1.57 -1.18
N LEU A 92 -14.57 -2.29 -2.31
CA LEU A 92 -13.81 -3.54 -2.39
C LEU A 92 -12.30 -3.31 -2.25
N LEU A 93 -11.78 -2.24 -2.86
CA LEU A 93 -10.37 -1.86 -2.75
C LEU A 93 -9.99 -1.58 -1.30
N GLU A 94 -10.79 -0.77 -0.61
CA GLU A 94 -10.57 -0.41 0.78
C GLU A 94 -10.58 -1.65 1.69
N GLU A 95 -11.53 -2.56 1.48
CA GLU A 95 -11.60 -3.81 2.23
C GLU A 95 -10.40 -4.73 1.96
N VAL A 96 -9.94 -4.83 0.71
CA VAL A 96 -8.74 -5.60 0.35
C VAL A 96 -7.49 -5.05 1.05
N LEU A 97 -7.27 -3.73 1.01
CA LEU A 97 -6.11 -3.12 1.67
C LEU A 97 -6.19 -3.25 3.19
N ARG A 98 -7.39 -3.09 3.76
CA ARG A 98 -7.62 -3.29 5.20
C ARG A 98 -7.27 -4.72 5.64
N GLN A 99 -7.71 -5.74 4.89
CA GLN A 99 -7.37 -7.13 5.18
C GLN A 99 -5.88 -7.44 4.98
N ALA A 100 -5.23 -6.76 4.03
CA ALA A 100 -3.79 -6.84 3.84
C ALA A 100 -2.97 -6.09 4.90
N GLY A 101 -3.63 -5.39 5.84
CA GLY A 101 -2.95 -4.58 6.85
C GLY A 101 -2.29 -3.31 6.30
N ILE A 102 -2.71 -2.85 5.11
CA ILE A 102 -2.16 -1.68 4.43
C ILE A 102 -3.07 -0.48 4.67
N PRO A 103 -2.64 0.55 5.42
CA PRO A 103 -3.41 1.78 5.59
C PRO A 103 -3.64 2.49 4.26
N LEU A 104 -4.88 2.93 4.01
CA LEU A 104 -5.23 3.73 2.83
C LEU A 104 -5.44 5.20 3.21
N LEU A 105 -4.64 6.09 2.65
CA LEU A 105 -4.75 7.55 2.78
C LEU A 105 -5.40 8.10 1.51
N ARG A 106 -6.62 8.61 1.62
CA ARG A 106 -7.34 9.22 0.48
C ARG A 106 -7.99 10.54 0.87
N ASP A 107 -8.06 11.42 -0.11
CA ASP A 107 -8.81 12.68 -0.05
C ASP A 107 -9.02 13.19 -1.49
N ARG A 108 -9.99 14.10 -1.67
CA ARG A 108 -10.18 14.82 -2.94
C ARG A 108 -9.27 16.02 -3.05
N ASP A 109 -8.97 16.63 -1.91
CA ASP A 109 -8.07 17.77 -1.80
C ASP A 109 -6.62 17.28 -1.75
N SER A 110 -5.87 17.59 -2.81
CA SER A 110 -4.48 17.16 -2.96
C SER A 110 -3.57 17.77 -1.90
N GLU A 111 -3.77 19.05 -1.52
CA GLU A 111 -2.92 19.72 -0.54
C GLU A 111 -3.14 19.14 0.86
N LYS A 112 -4.41 18.96 1.23
CA LYS A 112 -4.78 18.31 2.49
C LYS A 112 -4.23 16.89 2.56
N LEU A 113 -4.30 16.13 1.47
CA LEU A 113 -3.77 14.78 1.41
C LEU A 113 -2.24 14.75 1.57
N VAL A 114 -1.51 15.64 0.89
CA VAL A 114 -0.05 15.76 1.05
C VAL A 114 0.34 16.04 2.51
N ARG A 115 -0.39 16.94 3.19
CA ARG A 115 -0.16 17.24 4.61
C ARG A 115 -0.37 16.02 5.49
N ARG A 116 -1.50 15.33 5.31
CA ARG A 116 -1.83 14.10 6.06
C ARG A 116 -0.80 12.98 5.85
N VAL A 117 -0.34 12.78 4.61
CA VAL A 117 0.73 11.81 4.32
C VAL A 117 2.01 12.21 5.05
N SER A 118 2.38 13.49 5.02
CA SER A 118 3.60 13.97 5.67
C SER A 118 3.55 13.78 7.19
N GLU A 119 2.41 14.04 7.83
CA GLU A 119 2.19 13.81 9.26
C GLU A 119 2.21 12.32 9.61
N PHE A 120 1.51 11.50 8.83
CA PHE A 120 1.50 10.05 8.99
C PHE A 120 2.92 9.47 8.95
N LEU A 121 3.75 9.92 8.01
CA LEU A 121 5.12 9.43 7.89
C LEU A 121 6.01 9.92 9.03
N LYS A 122 5.88 11.16 9.51
CA LYS A 122 6.62 11.63 10.69
C LYS A 122 6.33 10.80 11.93
N TYR A 123 5.07 10.42 12.15
CA TYR A 123 4.71 9.55 13.27
C TYR A 123 5.33 8.16 13.14
N ARG A 124 5.27 7.56 11.94
CA ARG A 124 5.94 6.29 11.65
C ARG A 124 7.46 6.37 11.77
N GLU A 125 8.04 7.54 11.49
CA GLU A 125 9.48 7.75 11.68
C GLU A 125 9.85 7.59 13.15
N ALA A 126 9.17 8.34 14.01
CA ALA A 126 9.39 8.37 15.45
C ALA A 126 9.15 7.02 16.12
N GLU A 127 8.03 6.33 15.85
CA GLU A 127 7.74 5.00 16.44
C GLU A 127 8.88 4.01 16.19
N THR A 128 9.44 4.00 14.97
CA THR A 128 10.45 2.99 14.62
C THR A 128 11.81 3.32 15.19
N ASP A 129 12.13 4.62 15.34
CA ASP A 129 13.37 5.05 15.95
C ASP A 129 13.33 4.81 17.47
N GLU A 130 12.17 4.93 18.12
CA GLU A 130 11.95 4.51 19.51
C GLU A 130 12.06 2.98 19.70
N ILE A 131 11.50 2.19 18.79
CA ILE A 131 11.64 0.71 18.81
C ILE A 131 13.11 0.29 18.60
N SER A 132 13.82 0.98 17.70
CA SER A 132 15.24 0.72 17.45
C SER A 132 16.12 1.13 18.64
N ALA A 133 15.78 2.21 19.33
CA ALA A 133 16.47 2.68 20.54
C ALA A 133 16.18 1.81 21.78
N SER A 134 15.02 1.16 21.84
CA SER A 134 14.61 0.29 22.96
C SER A 134 15.06 -1.17 22.83
N GLY A 135 15.69 -1.56 21.71
CA GLY A 135 16.44 -2.83 21.61
C GLY A 135 15.61 -4.12 21.56
N THR A 136 14.30 -4.05 21.33
CA THR A 136 13.46 -5.26 21.24
C THR A 136 13.54 -5.87 19.85
N ALA A 137 14.47 -6.80 19.64
CA ALA A 137 14.46 -7.68 18.48
C ALA A 137 13.26 -8.64 18.58
N LEU A 138 12.27 -8.51 17.69
CA LEU A 138 11.29 -9.58 17.49
C LEU A 138 12.01 -10.80 16.87
N PRO A 139 11.70 -12.04 17.31
CA PRO A 139 12.31 -13.22 16.74
C PRO A 139 11.84 -13.40 15.30
N THR A 140 12.78 -13.34 14.35
CA THR A 140 12.58 -13.82 12.99
C THR A 140 12.41 -15.33 13.03
N ALA A 141 11.16 -15.79 12.88
CA ALA A 141 10.88 -17.19 12.58
C ALA A 141 11.31 -17.50 11.13
N HIS A 142 12.62 -17.66 10.92
CA HIS A 142 13.14 -18.37 9.76
C HIS A 142 12.81 -19.85 9.95
N THR A 143 11.72 -20.31 9.33
CA THR A 143 11.59 -21.74 9.03
C THR A 143 12.44 -22.02 7.80
N GLU A 144 13.69 -22.39 8.02
CA GLU A 144 14.45 -23.18 7.05
C GLU A 144 13.68 -24.47 6.81
N ARG A 145 13.05 -24.60 5.64
CA ARG A 145 12.65 -25.93 5.16
C ARG A 145 13.92 -26.63 4.72
N ARG A 146 14.34 -27.61 5.52
CA ARG A 146 15.29 -28.63 5.10
C ARG A 146 14.75 -29.32 3.85
N GLU A 147 15.60 -29.37 2.84
CA GLU A 147 15.54 -30.38 1.78
C GLU A 147 15.70 -31.74 2.45
N ASP A 148 14.74 -32.63 2.26
CA ASP A 148 14.93 -34.06 2.50
C ASP A 148 14.67 -34.78 1.18
N GLU A 149 15.75 -35.40 0.70
CA GLU A 149 15.81 -36.37 -0.39
C GLU A 149 14.85 -37.55 -0.16
N LYS A 150 14.02 -37.85 -1.17
CA LYS A 150 13.88 -39.17 -1.81
C LYS A 150 12.87 -39.15 -2.95
#